data_AF-A0A2P8D4L0-F1
#
_entry.id   AF-A0A2P8D4L0-F1
#
_cell.length_a   1.000
_cell.length_b   1.000
_cell.length_c   1.000
_cell.angle_alpha   90.00
_cell.angle_beta   90.00
_cell.angle_gamma   90.00
#
_symmetry.space_group_name_H-M   'P 1'
#
loop_
_entity.id
_entity.type
_entity.pdbx_description
1 polymer ?
#
loop_
_entity_poly.entity_id
_entity_poly.type
_entity_poly.pdbx_seq_one_letter_code
_entity_poly.pdbx_strand_id
1 'polypeptide(L)'
;MPPLLVFQTFPTRDQAMRNAALLENRSIPVEVEELHGPLDANFIGQQFSNPFLLKVPGEQFGTARAILMEAVTVDLDEVDKGYMLLDFNDRELLEVLASPDEWGIYNYKLAEALLQQRGMAIPEQRVAQMAGERLAELKKPQRASWVWIIFGYLSALLGSGIGRDNLMMIYLPGLFALATGFALAFSKKTVPDGSRIPVFDKTARTHGLVIFVLAILLFMIRIAGVILFSK
;
A
#
# COMPACT_ATOMS: atom_id res chain seq x y z
N MET A 1 -0.49 -1.47 22.63
CA MET A 1 0.25 -0.51 21.79
C MET A 1 -0.51 -0.36 20.48
N PRO A 2 -0.63 0.84 19.90
CA PRO A 2 -1.26 1.02 18.59
C PRO A 2 -0.49 0.21 17.52
N PRO A 3 -1.17 -0.32 16.49
CA PRO A 3 -0.50 -1.09 15.44
C PRO A 3 0.46 -0.20 14.65
N LEU A 4 1.67 -0.70 14.39
CA LEU A 4 2.63 -0.04 13.50
C LEU A 4 2.21 -0.26 12.05
N LEU A 5 2.20 0.81 11.27
CA LEU A 5 1.82 0.81 9.86
C LEU A 5 3.00 1.27 9.01
N VAL A 6 3.09 0.73 7.79
CA VAL A 6 4.12 1.15 6.82
C VAL A 6 3.97 2.63 6.53
N PHE A 7 5.02 3.38 6.87
CA PHE A 7 5.09 4.83 6.69
C PHE A 7 5.91 5.21 5.46
N GLN A 8 7.04 4.55 5.26
CA GLN A 8 7.92 4.77 4.12
C GLN A 8 8.69 3.50 3.78
N THR A 9 9.15 3.41 2.54
CA THR A 9 9.97 2.29 2.07
C THR A 9 11.32 2.77 1.56
N PHE A 10 12.36 1.95 1.73
CA PHE A 10 13.74 2.31 1.41
C PHE A 10 14.44 1.20 0.61
N PRO A 11 15.25 1.55 -0.40
CA PRO A 11 15.97 0.58 -1.21
C PRO A 11 17.06 -0.16 -0.42
N THR A 12 17.57 0.42 0.66
CA THR A 12 18.67 -0.14 1.45
C THR A 12 18.35 -0.16 2.94
N ARG A 13 18.84 -1.19 3.64
CA ARG A 13 18.70 -1.35 5.09
C ARG A 13 19.27 -0.16 5.84
N ASP A 14 20.43 0.33 5.43
CA ASP A 14 21.11 1.44 6.09
C ASP A 14 20.29 2.73 6.03
N GLN A 15 19.62 3.02 4.90
CA GLN A 15 18.72 4.17 4.82
C GLN A 15 17.52 4.01 5.76
N ALA A 16 16.91 2.82 5.82
CA ALA A 16 15.79 2.57 6.73
C ALA A 16 16.23 2.72 8.19
N MET A 17 17.36 2.12 8.58
CA MET A 17 17.88 2.16 9.95
C MET A 17 18.30 3.57 10.39
N ARG A 18 18.89 4.37 9.49
CA ARG A 18 19.21 5.78 9.80
C ARG A 18 17.96 6.59 10.10
N ASN A 19 16.92 6.46 9.28
CA ASN A 19 15.65 7.16 9.52
C ASN A 19 14.93 6.63 10.77
N ALA A 20 15.01 5.32 11.03
CA ALA A 20 14.47 4.71 12.25
C ALA A 20 15.11 5.31 13.51
N ALA A 21 16.45 5.40 13.56
CA ALA A 21 17.16 5.97 14.70
C ALA A 21 16.81 7.45 14.96
N LEU A 22 16.59 8.25 13.90
CA LEU A 22 16.15 9.64 14.04
C LEU A 22 14.78 9.74 14.71
N LEU A 23 13.86 8.86 14.35
CA LEU A 23 12.52 8.80 14.92
C LEU A 23 12.53 8.27 16.37
N GLU A 24 13.32 7.22 16.65
CA GLU A 24 13.48 6.68 18.01
C GLU A 24 14.05 7.71 18.98
N ASN A 25 15.04 8.50 18.55
CA ASN A 25 15.61 9.60 19.34
C ASN A 25 14.59 10.69 19.70
N ARG A 26 13.46 10.75 18.99
CA ARG A 26 12.33 11.65 19.25
C ARG A 26 11.13 10.92 19.87
N SER A 27 11.35 9.73 20.43
CA SER A 27 10.34 8.90 21.12
C SER A 27 9.20 8.41 20.22
N ILE A 28 9.43 8.29 18.91
CA ILE A 28 8.50 7.65 17.99
C ILE A 28 8.80 6.15 17.94
N PRO A 29 7.83 5.27 18.26
CA PRO A 29 7.99 3.83 18.08
C PRO A 29 8.21 3.51 16.59
N VAL A 30 9.25 2.75 16.29
CA VAL A 30 9.55 2.32 14.92
C VAL A 30 9.75 0.82 14.86
N GLU A 31 9.52 0.26 13.68
CA GLU A 31 9.94 -1.08 13.32
C GLU A 31 10.45 -1.06 11.88
N VAL A 32 11.60 -1.68 11.64
CA VAL A 32 12.14 -1.86 10.28
C VAL A 32 11.97 -3.33 9.91
N GLU A 33 11.16 -3.57 8.88
CA GLU A 33 10.91 -4.90 8.32
C GLU A 33 11.52 -5.00 6.93
N GLU A 34 12.07 -6.17 6.60
CA GLU A 34 12.51 -6.49 5.24
C GLU A 34 11.48 -7.41 4.58
N LEU A 35 11.00 -7.03 3.41
CA LEU A 35 10.12 -7.86 2.59
C LEU A 35 10.91 -8.99 1.95
N HIS A 36 10.57 -10.23 2.32
CA HIS A 36 11.19 -11.41 1.75
C HIS A 36 10.30 -11.97 0.63
N GLY A 37 10.35 -11.31 -0.54
CA GLY A 37 9.75 -11.80 -1.78
C GLY A 37 8.36 -11.23 -2.11
N PRO A 38 7.79 -11.60 -3.27
CA PRO A 38 6.59 -10.96 -3.86
C PRO A 38 5.27 -11.30 -3.16
N LEU A 39 5.23 -12.34 -2.32
CA LEU A 39 4.02 -12.71 -1.57
C LEU A 39 3.69 -11.63 -0.53
N ASP A 40 4.68 -11.15 0.22
CA ASP A 40 4.48 -10.16 1.29
C ASP A 40 3.87 -8.85 0.75
N ALA A 41 4.34 -8.36 -0.41
CA ALA A 41 3.80 -7.15 -1.04
C ALA A 41 2.33 -7.29 -1.49
N ASN A 42 1.95 -8.46 -2.03
CA ASN A 42 0.59 -8.69 -2.50
C ASN A 42 -0.42 -8.87 -1.35
N PHE A 43 0.02 -9.42 -0.21
CA PHE A 43 -0.83 -9.58 0.99
C PHE A 43 -1.11 -8.27 1.72
N ILE A 44 -0.19 -7.29 1.66
CA ILE A 44 -0.38 -5.98 2.32
C ILE A 44 -1.38 -5.09 1.55
N GLY A 45 -1.77 -5.48 0.32
CA GLY A 45 -2.65 -4.70 -0.53
C GLY A 45 -2.00 -3.40 -1.02
N GLN A 46 -0.67 -3.31 -0.94
CA GLN A 46 0.17 -2.22 -1.41
C GLN A 46 1.43 -2.80 -2.03
N GLN A 47 1.66 -2.50 -3.31
CA GLN A 47 2.87 -2.92 -4.00
C GLN A 47 3.99 -1.94 -3.64
N PHE A 48 4.86 -2.35 -2.73
CA PHE A 48 6.05 -1.58 -2.39
C PHE A 48 7.16 -1.84 -3.41
N SER A 49 7.75 -0.77 -3.94
CA SER A 49 8.87 -0.85 -4.88
C SER A 49 10.20 -1.19 -4.19
N ASN A 50 10.28 -0.97 -2.89
CA ASN A 50 11.49 -1.11 -2.10
C ASN A 50 11.32 -2.18 -0.99
N PRO A 51 12.37 -2.95 -0.68
CA PRO A 51 12.27 -4.10 0.23
C PRO A 51 12.27 -3.73 1.72
N PHE A 52 12.78 -2.56 2.12
CA PHE A 52 12.84 -2.19 3.55
C PHE A 52 11.69 -1.26 3.93
N LEU A 53 10.84 -1.70 4.86
CA LEU A 53 9.66 -0.99 5.33
C LEU A 53 9.93 -0.35 6.69
N LEU A 54 9.82 0.97 6.77
CA LEU A 54 9.81 1.69 8.03
C LEU A 54 8.36 1.83 8.50
N LYS A 55 8.04 1.24 9.65
CA LYS A 55 6.70 1.25 10.25
C LYS A 55 6.68 2.14 11.49
N VAL A 56 5.62 2.95 11.65
CA VAL A 56 5.37 3.79 12.84
C VAL A 56 3.87 3.80 13.18
N PRO A 57 3.44 4.29 14.37
CA PRO A 57 2.02 4.45 14.66
C PRO A 57 1.36 5.40 13.64
N GLY A 58 0.22 4.99 13.07
CA GLY A 58 -0.50 5.78 12.06
C GLY A 58 -0.78 7.23 12.49
N GLU A 59 -1.17 7.41 13.75
CA GLU A 59 -1.45 8.73 14.35
C GLU A 59 -0.23 9.65 14.39
N GLN A 60 0.99 9.11 14.28
CA GLN A 60 2.25 9.84 14.31
C GLN A 60 2.86 10.05 12.92
N PHE A 61 2.19 9.68 11.81
CA PHE A 61 2.73 9.86 10.46
C PHE A 61 3.11 11.31 10.18
N GLY A 62 2.27 12.27 10.57
CA GLY A 62 2.56 13.70 10.42
C GLY A 62 3.80 14.12 11.19
N THR A 63 3.90 13.72 12.47
CA THR A 63 5.04 14.04 13.34
C THR A 63 6.33 13.39 12.85
N ALA A 64 6.28 12.10 12.48
CA ALA A 64 7.42 11.37 11.93
C ALA A 64 7.95 12.03 10.66
N ARG A 65 7.05 12.44 9.75
CA ARG A 65 7.43 13.15 8.53
C ARG A 65 8.10 14.49 8.84
N ALA A 66 7.55 15.27 9.77
CA ALA A 66 8.15 16.55 10.17
C ALA A 66 9.57 16.37 10.74
N ILE A 67 9.79 15.39 11.61
CA ILE A 67 11.11 15.08 12.19
C ILE A 67 12.12 14.73 11.10
N LEU A 68 11.73 13.86 10.17
CA LEU A 68 12.63 13.46 9.09
C LEU A 68 12.88 14.61 8.10
N MET A 69 11.89 15.47 7.84
CA MET A 69 12.05 16.68 7.02
C MET A 69 13.00 17.69 7.65
N GLU A 70 12.97 17.86 8.97
CA GLU A 70 13.88 18.75 9.69
C GLU A 70 15.34 18.25 9.64
N ALA A 71 15.53 16.93 9.61
CA ALA A 71 16.86 16.32 9.55
C ALA A 71 17.51 16.35 8.16
N VAL A 72 16.75 16.64 7.10
CA VAL A 72 17.26 16.69 5.72
C VAL A 72 17.62 18.11 5.33
N THR A 73 18.92 18.32 5.13
CA THR A 73 19.48 19.52 4.52
C THR A 73 19.86 19.22 3.08
N VAL A 74 19.53 20.13 2.16
CA VAL A 74 19.91 20.03 0.75
C VAL A 74 20.86 21.17 0.43
N ASP A 75 22.04 20.82 -0.08
CA ASP A 75 22.96 21.76 -0.69
C ASP A 75 22.84 21.62 -2.21
N LEU A 76 22.40 22.68 -2.90
CA LEU A 76 22.20 22.68 -4.34
C LEU A 76 23.52 22.48 -5.11
N ASP A 77 24.66 22.85 -4.52
CA ASP A 77 25.98 22.70 -5.16
C ASP A 77 26.48 21.25 -5.13
N GLU A 78 25.97 20.43 -4.21
CA GLU A 78 26.30 18.99 -4.08
C GLU A 78 25.35 18.08 -4.86
N VAL A 79 24.23 18.61 -5.40
CA VAL A 79 23.28 17.83 -6.18
C VAL A 79 23.92 17.39 -7.50
N ASP A 80 23.79 16.11 -7.82
CA ASP A 80 24.22 15.57 -9.11
C ASP A 80 23.56 16.36 -10.27
N LYS A 81 24.36 16.83 -11.22
CA LYS A 81 23.87 17.62 -12.36
C LYS A 81 22.86 16.88 -13.24
N GLY A 82 22.86 15.54 -13.20
CA GLY A 82 21.88 14.70 -13.89
C GLY A 82 20.68 14.31 -13.02
N TYR A 83 20.51 14.92 -11.84
CA TYR A 83 19.39 14.59 -10.95
C TYR A 83 18.05 15.04 -11.53
N MET A 84 17.08 14.14 -11.60
CA MET A 84 15.83 14.34 -12.34
C MET A 84 15.05 15.62 -11.97
N LEU A 85 15.09 16.06 -10.71
CA LEU A 85 14.38 17.26 -10.25
C LEU A 85 14.99 18.56 -10.81
N LEU A 86 16.23 18.55 -11.27
CA LEU A 86 16.86 19.74 -11.87
C LEU A 86 16.19 20.13 -13.20
N ASP A 87 15.66 19.15 -13.92
CA ASP A 87 14.96 19.34 -15.19
C ASP A 87 13.48 19.73 -15.01
N PHE A 88 12.95 19.65 -13.78
CA PHE A 88 11.55 19.92 -13.51
C PHE A 88 11.23 21.40 -13.62
N ASN A 89 10.09 21.72 -14.23
CA ASN A 89 9.54 23.05 -14.22
C ASN A 89 8.87 23.38 -12.88
N ASP A 90 8.56 24.65 -12.70
CA ASP A 90 7.95 25.21 -11.50
C ASP A 90 6.66 24.51 -11.05
N ARG A 91 5.81 24.06 -11.99
CA ARG A 91 4.58 23.34 -11.65
C ARG A 91 4.89 21.92 -11.17
N GLU A 92 5.82 21.25 -11.83
CA GLU A 92 6.26 19.89 -11.44
C GLU A 92 6.90 19.91 -10.04
N LEU A 93 7.70 20.93 -9.73
CA LEU A 93 8.26 21.09 -8.38
C LEU A 93 7.18 21.33 -7.32
N LEU A 94 6.12 22.09 -7.64
CA LEU A 94 4.97 22.24 -6.73
C LEU A 94 4.21 20.92 -6.52
N GLU A 95 4.12 20.06 -7.54
CA GLU A 95 3.53 18.72 -7.42
C GLU A 95 4.37 17.80 -6.52
N VAL A 96 5.70 17.90 -6.60
CA VAL A 96 6.62 17.22 -5.66
C VAL A 96 6.35 17.66 -4.22
N LEU A 97 6.20 18.97 -3.98
CA LEU A 97 5.86 19.49 -2.66
C LEU A 97 4.49 19.02 -2.16
N ALA A 98 3.52 18.83 -3.05
CA ALA A 98 2.19 18.35 -2.69
C ALA A 98 2.13 16.85 -2.37
N SER A 99 3.15 16.08 -2.73
CA SER A 99 3.13 14.60 -2.67
C SER A 99 4.40 14.00 -2.02
N PRO A 100 4.78 14.41 -0.80
CA PRO A 100 6.03 13.96 -0.16
C PRO A 100 6.04 12.45 0.14
N ASP A 101 4.89 11.80 0.22
CA ASP A 101 4.75 10.34 0.37
C ASP A 101 5.16 9.56 -0.89
N GLU A 102 5.02 10.17 -2.07
CA GLU A 102 5.40 9.57 -3.36
C GLU A 102 6.86 9.87 -3.71
N TRP A 103 7.27 11.13 -3.57
CA TRP A 103 8.60 11.57 -3.97
C TRP A 103 9.65 11.37 -2.87
N GLY A 104 9.24 11.24 -1.62
CA GLY A 104 10.14 11.16 -0.48
C GLY A 104 10.67 12.52 -0.03
N ILE A 105 11.27 12.52 1.16
CA ILE A 105 11.62 13.73 1.91
C ILE A 105 12.75 14.52 1.24
N TYR A 106 13.76 13.82 0.70
CA TYR A 106 14.85 14.47 -0.02
C TYR A 106 14.35 15.25 -1.23
N ASN A 107 13.50 14.64 -2.05
CA ASN A 107 12.91 15.30 -3.23
C ASN A 107 12.04 16.48 -2.85
N TYR A 108 11.26 16.37 -1.76
CA TYR A 108 10.52 17.50 -1.22
C TYR A 108 11.46 18.68 -0.89
N LYS A 109 12.54 18.43 -0.13
CA LYS A 109 13.50 19.48 0.26
C LYS A 109 14.27 20.05 -0.92
N LEU A 110 14.62 19.22 -1.89
CA LEU A 110 15.27 19.68 -3.13
C LEU A 110 14.32 20.55 -3.96
N ALA A 111 13.06 20.15 -4.11
CA ALA A 111 12.06 20.95 -4.82
C ALA A 111 11.82 22.31 -4.14
N GLU A 112 11.76 22.33 -2.80
CA GLU A 112 11.67 23.56 -2.00
C GLU A 112 12.86 24.49 -2.28
N ALA A 113 14.08 23.96 -2.24
CA ALA A 113 15.31 24.72 -2.50
C ALA A 113 15.39 25.24 -3.94
N LEU A 114 15.01 24.42 -4.94
CA LEU A 114 15.01 24.82 -6.36
C LEU A 114 14.01 25.94 -6.63
N LEU A 115 12.80 25.87 -6.06
CA LEU A 115 11.80 26.92 -6.19
C LEU A 115 12.27 28.24 -5.57
N GLN A 116 12.91 28.17 -4.40
CA GLN A 116 13.50 29.33 -3.73
C GLN A 116 14.65 29.94 -4.55
N GLN A 117 15.54 29.11 -5.12
CA GLN A 117 16.63 29.56 -5.98
C GLN A 117 16.11 30.28 -7.24
N ARG A 118 14.96 29.83 -7.77
CA ARG A 118 14.27 30.46 -8.91
C ARG A 118 13.53 31.75 -8.54
N GLY A 119 13.57 32.17 -7.27
CA GLY A 119 12.89 33.37 -6.77
C GLY A 119 11.37 33.21 -6.70
N MET A 120 10.84 31.99 -6.77
CA MET A 120 9.41 31.76 -6.63
C MET A 120 9.02 31.74 -5.15
N ALA A 121 8.08 32.60 -4.76
CA ALA A 121 7.41 32.47 -3.47
C ALA A 121 6.55 31.19 -3.49
N ILE A 122 6.85 30.23 -2.62
CA ILE A 122 6.09 28.99 -2.49
C ILE A 122 4.69 29.36 -1.96
N PRO A 123 3.62 29.16 -2.74
CA PRO A 123 2.28 29.47 -2.27
C PRO A 123 1.82 28.34 -1.33
N GLU A 124 2.20 28.42 -0.05
CA GLU A 124 1.92 27.38 0.96
C GLU A 124 0.45 26.94 0.97
N GLN A 125 -0.48 27.89 0.85
CA GLN A 125 -1.92 27.60 0.76
C GLN A 125 -2.27 26.73 -0.46
N ARG A 126 -1.62 26.96 -1.61
CA ARG A 126 -1.84 26.18 -2.82
C ARG A 126 -1.26 24.78 -2.68
N VAL A 127 -0.05 24.65 -2.14
CA VAL A 127 0.57 23.35 -1.87
C VAL A 127 -0.30 22.54 -0.89
N ALA A 128 -0.81 23.18 0.16
CA ALA A 128 -1.73 22.55 1.12
C ALA A 128 -3.06 22.12 0.46
N GLN A 129 -3.63 22.94 -0.43
CA GLN A 129 -4.82 22.57 -1.21
C GLN A 129 -4.55 21.35 -2.09
N MET A 130 -3.45 21.35 -2.85
CA MET A 130 -3.07 20.22 -3.71
C MET A 130 -2.87 18.93 -2.91
N ALA A 131 -2.17 19.00 -1.77
CA ALA A 131 -1.99 17.87 -0.88
C ALA A 131 -3.34 17.36 -0.31
N GLY A 132 -4.26 18.27 0.02
CA GLY A 132 -5.61 17.95 0.49
C GLY A 132 -6.47 17.27 -0.58
N GLU A 133 -6.47 17.79 -1.81
CA GLU A 133 -7.17 17.21 -2.96
C GLU A 133 -6.66 15.80 -3.26
N ARG A 134 -5.33 15.63 -3.29
CA ARG A 134 -4.68 14.33 -3.47
C ARG A 134 -5.06 13.36 -2.35
N LEU A 135 -5.01 13.77 -1.09
CA LEU A 135 -5.41 12.91 0.02
C LEU A 135 -6.88 12.49 -0.10
N ALA A 136 -7.76 13.41 -0.51
CA ALA A 136 -9.17 13.09 -0.75
C ALA A 136 -9.35 12.09 -1.90
N GLU A 137 -8.53 12.17 -2.95
CA GLU A 137 -8.50 11.21 -4.04
C GLU A 137 -7.96 9.84 -3.61
N LEU A 138 -6.83 9.80 -2.90
CA LEU A 138 -6.25 8.57 -2.35
C LEU A 138 -7.22 7.86 -1.40
N LYS A 139 -8.08 8.62 -0.72
CA LYS A 139 -9.15 8.10 0.14
C LYS A 139 -10.33 7.47 -0.61
N LYS A 140 -10.43 7.63 -1.93
CA LYS A 140 -11.48 6.98 -2.72
C LYS A 140 -11.19 5.47 -2.85
N PRO A 141 -12.18 4.60 -2.55
CA PRO A 141 -12.08 3.18 -2.86
C PRO A 141 -12.02 2.95 -4.37
N GLN A 142 -11.29 1.92 -4.78
CA GLN A 142 -11.14 1.51 -6.17
C GLN A 142 -12.26 0.54 -6.58
N ARG A 143 -12.64 0.56 -7.86
CA ARG A 143 -13.52 -0.47 -8.43
C ARG A 143 -12.70 -1.72 -8.72
N ALA A 144 -13.18 -2.88 -8.28
CA ALA A 144 -12.59 -4.14 -8.70
C ALA A 144 -12.91 -4.41 -10.17
N SER A 145 -12.01 -5.10 -10.87
CA SER A 145 -12.29 -5.60 -12.21
C SER A 145 -13.39 -6.66 -12.16
N TRP A 146 -14.43 -6.48 -12.98
CA TRP A 146 -15.49 -7.47 -13.13
C TRP A 146 -14.98 -8.83 -13.61
N VAL A 147 -13.90 -8.85 -14.40
CA VAL A 147 -13.25 -10.08 -14.84
C VAL A 147 -12.77 -10.91 -13.65
N TRP A 148 -12.12 -10.27 -12.66
CA TRP A 148 -11.66 -10.95 -11.44
C TRP A 148 -12.83 -11.46 -10.58
N ILE A 149 -13.93 -10.72 -10.51
CA ILE A 149 -15.14 -11.15 -9.80
C ILE A 149 -15.72 -12.40 -10.47
N ILE A 150 -15.87 -12.41 -11.79
CA ILE A 150 -16.39 -13.55 -12.56
C ILE A 150 -15.49 -14.77 -12.38
N PHE A 151 -14.17 -14.61 -12.47
CA PHE A 151 -13.21 -15.70 -12.22
C PHE A 151 -13.32 -16.23 -10.79
N GLY A 152 -13.54 -15.39 -9.79
CA GLY A 152 -13.76 -15.82 -8.41
C GLY A 152 -14.98 -16.74 -8.27
N TYR A 153 -16.11 -16.38 -8.88
CA TYR A 153 -17.32 -17.23 -8.89
C TYR A 153 -17.11 -18.54 -9.65
N LEU A 154 -16.49 -18.48 -10.84
CA LEU A 154 -16.23 -19.68 -11.64
C LEU A 154 -15.28 -20.63 -10.89
N SER A 155 -14.27 -20.10 -10.22
CA SER A 155 -13.33 -20.88 -9.42
C SER A 155 -14.00 -21.52 -8.21
N ALA A 156 -14.95 -20.82 -7.55
CA ALA A 156 -15.73 -21.40 -6.46
C ALA A 156 -16.58 -22.59 -6.94
N LEU A 157 -17.19 -22.46 -8.13
CA LEU A 157 -18.00 -23.53 -8.71
C LEU A 157 -17.15 -24.72 -9.15
N LEU A 158 -16.06 -24.49 -9.89
CA LEU A 158 -15.12 -25.55 -10.31
C LEU A 158 -14.51 -26.29 -9.12
N GLY A 159 -14.26 -25.57 -8.03
CA GLY A 159 -13.75 -26.15 -6.79
C GLY A 159 -14.73 -27.09 -6.07
N SER A 160 -16.00 -27.13 -6.49
CA SER A 160 -17.04 -28.00 -5.92
C SER A 160 -17.23 -29.33 -6.68
N GLY A 161 -16.44 -29.59 -7.73
CA GLY A 161 -16.56 -30.77 -8.59
C GLY A 161 -16.62 -32.12 -7.86
N ILE A 162 -17.44 -33.03 -8.39
CA ILE A 162 -17.83 -34.31 -7.77
C ILE A 162 -16.80 -35.45 -8.02
N GLY A 163 -15.86 -35.27 -8.95
CA GLY A 163 -14.85 -36.27 -9.29
C GLY A 163 -13.92 -36.64 -8.13
N ARG A 164 -13.50 -37.90 -8.05
CA ARG A 164 -12.57 -38.40 -7.01
C ARG A 164 -11.09 -38.25 -7.38
N ASP A 165 -10.77 -38.12 -8.67
CA ASP A 165 -9.47 -38.62 -9.14
C ASP A 165 -8.40 -37.53 -9.35
N ASN A 166 -8.75 -36.24 -9.28
CA ASN A 166 -7.78 -35.14 -9.48
C ASN A 166 -7.83 -34.11 -8.35
N LEU A 167 -7.11 -34.38 -7.25
CA LEU A 167 -6.92 -33.50 -6.09
C LEU A 167 -6.57 -32.06 -6.53
N MET A 168 -5.55 -31.89 -7.37
CA MET A 168 -5.06 -30.57 -7.76
C MET A 168 -6.07 -29.76 -8.59
N MET A 169 -6.85 -30.42 -9.43
CA MET A 169 -7.79 -29.76 -10.34
C MET A 169 -9.07 -29.29 -9.62
N ILE A 170 -9.38 -29.88 -8.45
CA ILE A 170 -10.57 -29.58 -7.66
C ILE A 170 -10.25 -28.61 -6.51
N TYR A 171 -9.16 -28.81 -5.76
CA TYR A 171 -8.90 -27.98 -4.58
C TYR A 171 -8.26 -26.62 -4.90
N LEU A 172 -7.46 -26.53 -5.96
CA LEU A 172 -6.76 -25.28 -6.32
C LEU A 172 -7.74 -24.16 -6.71
N PRO A 173 -8.79 -24.39 -7.54
CA PRO A 173 -9.78 -23.35 -7.85
C PRO A 173 -10.58 -22.89 -6.62
N GLY A 174 -10.94 -23.81 -5.71
CA GLY A 174 -11.64 -23.47 -4.48
C GLY A 174 -10.79 -22.59 -3.56
N LEU A 175 -9.50 -22.90 -3.41
CA LEU A 175 -8.57 -22.08 -2.63
C LEU A 175 -8.37 -20.70 -3.27
N PHE A 176 -8.27 -20.65 -4.60
CA PHE A 176 -8.21 -19.39 -5.33
C PHE A 176 -9.46 -18.53 -5.08
N ALA A 177 -10.66 -19.12 -5.13
CA ALA A 177 -11.90 -18.41 -4.84
C ALA A 177 -11.94 -17.86 -3.41
N LEU A 178 -11.47 -18.62 -2.42
CA LEU A 178 -11.34 -18.15 -1.03
C LEU A 178 -10.39 -16.95 -0.95
N ALA A 179 -9.22 -17.03 -1.56
CA ALA A 179 -8.23 -15.96 -1.55
C ALA A 179 -8.76 -14.69 -2.23
N THR A 180 -9.37 -14.82 -3.42
CA THR A 180 -9.96 -13.70 -4.15
C THR A 180 -11.13 -13.08 -3.38
N GLY A 181 -12.03 -13.90 -2.83
CA GLY A 181 -13.18 -13.43 -2.05
C GLY A 181 -12.73 -12.67 -0.79
N PHE A 182 -11.76 -13.22 -0.06
CA PHE A 182 -11.17 -12.58 1.11
C PHE A 182 -10.51 -11.23 0.75
N ALA A 183 -9.67 -11.19 -0.28
CA ALA A 183 -9.00 -9.98 -0.73
C ALA A 183 -10.00 -8.89 -1.15
N LEU A 184 -11.02 -9.24 -1.93
CA LEU A 184 -12.06 -8.29 -2.35
C LEU A 184 -12.87 -7.73 -1.16
N ALA A 185 -13.17 -8.56 -0.16
CA ALA A 185 -14.02 -8.18 0.96
C ALA A 185 -13.30 -7.38 2.05
N PHE A 186 -12.05 -7.72 2.34
CA PHE A 186 -11.36 -7.31 3.58
C PHE A 186 -10.07 -6.51 3.38
N SER A 187 -9.56 -6.38 2.16
CA SER A 187 -8.34 -5.60 1.91
C SER A 187 -8.53 -4.12 2.25
N LYS A 188 -7.54 -3.57 2.97
CA LYS A 188 -7.46 -2.16 3.35
C LYS A 188 -6.08 -1.62 3.00
N LYS A 189 -6.02 -0.40 2.46
CA LYS A 189 -4.79 0.35 2.21
C LYS A 189 -4.58 1.41 3.30
N THR A 190 -3.32 1.76 3.55
CA THR A 190 -2.93 2.89 4.42
C THR A 190 -2.70 4.12 3.55
N VAL A 191 -3.31 5.24 3.88
CA VAL A 191 -3.13 6.52 3.16
C VAL A 191 -2.10 7.41 3.89
N PRO A 192 -1.57 8.47 3.25
CA PRO A 192 -0.46 9.27 3.79
C PRO A 192 -0.69 9.96 5.14
N ASP A 193 -1.94 10.03 5.61
CA ASP A 193 -2.32 10.54 6.93
C ASP A 193 -2.32 9.44 8.03
N GLY A 194 -1.93 8.21 7.69
CA GLY A 194 -1.89 7.07 8.60
C GLY A 194 -3.23 6.35 8.80
N SER A 195 -4.31 6.85 8.20
CA SER A 195 -5.61 6.17 8.26
C SER A 195 -5.67 4.95 7.33
N ARG A 196 -6.46 3.93 7.72
CA ARG A 196 -6.71 2.73 6.91
C ARG A 196 -8.11 2.76 6.34
N ILE A 197 -8.19 2.62 5.02
CA ILE A 197 -9.47 2.61 4.30
C ILE A 197 -9.60 1.35 3.44
N PRO A 198 -10.83 0.90 3.13
CA PRO A 198 -11.03 -0.22 2.20
C PRO A 198 -10.39 0.06 0.84
N VAL A 199 -9.73 -0.95 0.28
CA VAL A 199 -9.17 -0.87 -1.08
C VAL A 199 -10.31 -0.79 -2.09
N PHE A 200 -11.32 -1.65 -1.94
CA PHE A 200 -12.41 -1.79 -2.90
C PHE A 200 -13.70 -1.11 -2.45
N ASP A 201 -14.51 -0.71 -3.42
CA ASP A 201 -15.83 -0.14 -3.19
C ASP A 201 -16.82 -1.14 -2.54
N LYS A 202 -17.98 -0.64 -2.11
CA LYS A 202 -18.98 -1.45 -1.41
C LYS A 202 -19.48 -2.62 -2.27
N THR A 203 -19.63 -2.41 -3.57
CA THR A 203 -20.13 -3.42 -4.52
C THR A 203 -19.15 -4.57 -4.64
N ALA A 204 -17.89 -4.28 -4.92
CA ALA A 204 -16.82 -5.27 -5.01
C ALA A 204 -16.63 -6.04 -3.71
N ARG A 205 -16.68 -5.37 -2.56
CA ARG A 205 -16.61 -6.02 -1.24
C ARG A 205 -17.77 -6.96 -0.97
N THR A 206 -18.97 -6.59 -1.42
CA THR A 206 -20.16 -7.45 -1.30
C THR A 206 -20.00 -8.71 -2.14
N HIS A 207 -19.54 -8.60 -3.40
CA HIS A 207 -19.23 -9.77 -4.22
C HIS A 207 -18.11 -10.62 -3.61
N GLY A 208 -17.05 -9.99 -3.10
CA GLY A 208 -15.97 -10.68 -2.40
C GLY A 208 -16.48 -11.52 -1.24
N LEU A 209 -17.36 -10.97 -0.41
CA LEU A 209 -17.97 -11.68 0.71
C LEU A 209 -18.81 -12.88 0.24
N VAL A 210 -19.61 -12.68 -0.81
CA VAL A 210 -20.43 -13.76 -1.39
C VAL A 210 -19.55 -14.88 -1.94
N ILE A 211 -18.50 -14.56 -2.72
CA ILE A 211 -17.55 -15.55 -3.25
C ILE A 211 -16.89 -16.32 -2.10
N PHE A 212 -16.44 -15.61 -1.06
CA PHE A 212 -15.77 -16.21 0.09
C PHE A 212 -16.69 -17.19 0.82
N VAL A 213 -17.91 -16.77 1.17
CA VAL A 213 -18.88 -17.62 1.87
C VAL A 213 -19.32 -18.79 1.00
N LEU A 214 -19.57 -18.56 -0.30
CA LEU A 214 -19.95 -19.61 -1.25
C LEU A 214 -18.86 -20.69 -1.36
N ALA A 215 -17.59 -20.29 -1.48
CA ALA A 215 -16.47 -21.22 -1.54
C ALA A 215 -16.34 -22.05 -0.25
N ILE A 216 -16.54 -21.46 0.93
CA ILE A 216 -16.57 -22.21 2.21
C ILE A 216 -17.70 -23.23 2.22
N LEU A 217 -18.92 -22.83 1.85
CA LEU A 217 -20.08 -23.71 1.88
C LEU A 217 -19.91 -24.91 0.92
N LEU A 218 -19.47 -24.65 -0.31
CA LEU A 218 -19.22 -25.70 -1.30
C LEU A 218 -18.10 -26.64 -0.85
N PHE A 219 -17.04 -26.11 -0.25
CA PHE A 219 -15.96 -26.93 0.32
C PHE A 219 -16.45 -27.84 1.45
N MET A 220 -17.29 -27.33 2.36
CA MET A 220 -17.88 -28.12 3.44
C MET A 220 -18.81 -29.23 2.92
N ILE A 221 -19.68 -28.92 1.95
CA ILE A 221 -20.55 -29.90 1.28
C ILE A 221 -19.69 -31.01 0.65
N ARG A 222 -18.58 -30.65 0.02
CA ARG A 222 -17.65 -31.60 -0.59
C ARG A 222 -17.04 -32.55 0.44
N ILE A 223 -16.52 -32.01 1.55
CA ILE A 223 -15.94 -32.83 2.63
C ILE A 223 -16.98 -33.81 3.17
N ALA A 224 -18.21 -33.34 3.42
CA ALA A 224 -19.30 -34.19 3.87
C ALA A 224 -19.60 -35.31 2.85
N GLY A 225 -19.64 -34.99 1.56
CA GLY A 225 -19.81 -35.98 0.49
C GLY A 225 -18.69 -37.02 0.45
N VAL A 226 -17.41 -36.60 0.55
CA VAL A 226 -16.28 -37.56 0.62
C VAL A 226 -16.47 -38.54 1.77
N ILE A 227 -16.79 -38.03 2.96
CA ILE A 227 -16.92 -38.85 4.17
C ILE A 227 -18.08 -39.84 4.04
N LEU A 228 -19.22 -39.42 3.48
CA LEU A 228 -20.41 -40.26 3.32
C LEU A 228 -20.22 -41.37 2.27
N PHE A 229 -19.56 -41.08 1.14
CA PHE A 229 -19.34 -42.03 0.04
C PHE A 229 -18.00 -42.78 0.11
N SER A 230 -17.22 -42.58 1.18
CA SER A 230 -16.00 -43.33 1.51
C SER A 230 -16.24 -44.45 2.53
N LYS A 231 -17.50 -44.68 2.93
CA LYS A 231 -17.97 -45.88 3.61
C LYS A 231 -18.57 -46.83 2.58
#